data_AF-K9X6V3-F1
#
_entry.id   AF-K9X6V3-F1
#
_cell.length_a   1.000
_cell.length_b   1.000
_cell.length_c   1.000
_cell.angle_alpha   90.00
_cell.angle_beta   90.00
_cell.angle_gamma   90.00
#
_symmetry.space_group_name_H-M   'P 1'
#
loop_
_entity.id
_entity.type
_entity.pdbx_description
1 polymer ?
#
loop_
_entity_poly.entity_id
_entity_poly.type
_entity_poly.pdbx_seq_one_letter_code
_entity_poly.pdbx_strand_id
1 'polypeptide(L)'
;MPTRLGHIASNLARIRTFCNTAYKEAVESVTDETLWFIEWTAAEIEPEYAEELVNIQVKLARWKLTFDNILSNDKERRKIAEQSSALSQRVLDMSGLLSESLA
;
A
#
# COMPACT_ATOMS: atom_id res chain seq x y z
N MET A 1 -11.85 -12.55 2.30
CA MET A 1 -11.23 -11.32 2.83
C MET A 1 -9.72 -11.41 3.01
N PRO A 2 -9.15 -12.44 3.67
CA PRO A 2 -7.70 -12.54 3.91
C PRO A 2 -6.82 -12.35 2.67
N THR A 3 -7.17 -13.01 1.56
CA THR A 3 -6.42 -12.91 0.29
C THR A 3 -6.43 -11.49 -0.31
N ARG A 4 -7.54 -10.75 -0.21
CA ARG A 4 -7.64 -9.38 -0.77
C ARG A 4 -6.78 -8.41 0.02
N LEU A 5 -6.82 -8.49 1.35
CA LEU A 5 -5.93 -7.72 2.23
C LEU A 5 -4.46 -8.11 1.99
N GLY A 6 -4.16 -9.41 1.85
CA GLY A 6 -2.82 -9.89 1.49
C GLY A 6 -2.30 -9.31 0.17
N HIS A 7 -3.15 -9.18 -0.85
CA HIS A 7 -2.78 -8.53 -2.11
C HIS A 7 -2.47 -7.03 -1.92
N ILE A 8 -3.30 -6.30 -1.16
CA ILE A 8 -3.04 -4.90 -0.83
C ILE A 8 -1.71 -4.76 -0.08
N ALA A 9 -1.47 -5.60 0.93
CA ALA A 9 -0.21 -5.63 1.68
C ALA A 9 1.01 -5.90 0.77
N SER A 10 0.90 -6.86 -0.14
CA SER A 10 1.95 -7.18 -1.12
C SER A 10 2.23 -6.01 -2.06
N ASN A 11 1.19 -5.34 -2.54
CA ASN A 11 1.35 -4.17 -3.39
C ASN A 11 2.00 -2.98 -2.66
N LEU A 12 1.67 -2.75 -1.39
CA LEU A 12 2.35 -1.76 -0.56
C LEU A 12 3.86 -2.08 -0.40
N ALA A 13 4.22 -3.36 -0.28
CA ALA A 13 5.63 -3.78 -0.28
C ALA A 13 6.32 -3.58 -1.64
N ARG A 14 5.59 -3.75 -2.74
CA ARG A 14 6.08 -3.43 -4.10
C ARG A 14 6.29 -1.93 -4.29
N ILE A 15 5.40 -1.07 -3.77
CA ILE A 15 5.58 0.40 -3.78
C ILE A 15 6.89 0.78 -3.10
N ARG A 16 7.17 0.23 -1.90
CA ARG A 16 8.47 0.41 -1.22
C ARG A 16 9.64 0.08 -2.13
N THR A 17 9.57 -1.08 -2.80
CA THR A 17 10.64 -1.57 -3.68
C THR A 17 10.87 -0.63 -4.85
N PHE A 18 9.81 -0.22 -5.55
CA PHE A 18 9.92 0.65 -6.72
C PHE A 18 10.29 2.09 -6.38
N CYS A 19 9.86 2.60 -5.21
CA CYS A 19 10.38 3.87 -4.69
C CYS A 19 11.89 3.79 -4.45
N ASN A 20 12.41 2.71 -3.86
CA ASN A 20 13.85 2.57 -3.61
C ASN A 20 14.68 2.49 -4.91
N THR A 21 14.15 1.87 -5.96
CA THR A 21 14.81 1.78 -7.27
C THR A 21 14.50 2.96 -8.19
N ALA A 22 13.72 3.93 -7.73
CA ALA A 22 13.20 5.05 -8.52
C ALA A 22 12.51 4.62 -9.85
N TYR A 23 11.82 3.47 -9.85
CA TYR A 23 11.14 2.96 -11.05
C TYR A 23 9.72 3.54 -11.15
N LYS A 24 9.60 4.64 -11.89
CA LYS A 24 8.37 5.46 -11.98
C LYS A 24 7.16 4.68 -12.51
N GLU A 25 7.27 4.08 -13.69
CA GLU A 25 6.13 3.41 -14.33
C GLU A 25 5.61 2.25 -13.46
N ALA A 26 6.52 1.52 -12.82
CA ALA A 26 6.16 0.42 -11.94
C ALA A 26 5.49 0.91 -10.65
N VAL A 27 5.99 1.97 -10.01
CA VAL A 27 5.37 2.51 -8.78
C VAL A 27 3.99 3.12 -9.06
N GLU A 28 3.82 3.81 -10.20
CA GLU A 28 2.53 4.35 -10.61
C GLU A 28 1.52 3.24 -10.89
N SER A 29 1.89 2.24 -11.68
CA SER A 29 1.03 1.11 -12.03
C SER A 29 0.56 0.33 -10.81
N VAL A 30 1.47 -0.01 -9.89
CA VAL A 30 1.09 -0.75 -8.67
C VAL A 30 0.28 0.12 -7.70
N THR A 31 0.53 1.43 -7.65
CA THR A 31 -0.28 2.35 -6.84
C THR A 31 -1.71 2.39 -7.36
N ASP A 32 -1.91 2.47 -8.67
CA ASP A 32 -3.25 2.45 -9.28
C ASP A 32 -3.99 1.14 -9.01
N GLU A 33 -3.33 0.00 -9.20
CA GLU A 33 -3.89 -1.32 -8.83
C GLU A 33 -4.30 -1.36 -7.34
N THR A 34 -3.47 -0.82 -6.45
CA THR A 34 -3.74 -0.79 -5.01
C THR A 34 -4.97 0.05 -4.68
N LEU A 35 -5.13 1.22 -5.33
CA LEU A 35 -6.31 2.08 -5.15
C LEU A 35 -7.60 1.32 -5.51
N TRP A 36 -7.61 0.59 -6.63
CA TRP A 36 -8.76 -0.21 -7.04
C TRP A 36 -9.06 -1.36 -6.07
N PHE A 37 -8.04 -2.07 -5.60
CA PHE A 37 -8.24 -3.13 -4.61
C PHE A 37 -8.76 -2.60 -3.27
N ILE A 38 -8.34 -1.42 -2.86
CA ILE A 38 -8.89 -0.78 -1.65
C ILE A 38 -10.38 -0.50 -1.84
N GLU A 39 -10.79 0.14 -2.94
CA GLU A 39 -12.21 0.44 -3.20
C GLU A 39 -13.08 -0.82 -3.14
N TRP A 40 -12.64 -1.91 -3.77
CA TRP A 40 -13.37 -3.17 -3.75
C TRP A 40 -13.37 -3.88 -2.40
N THR A 41 -12.31 -3.70 -1.60
CA THR A 41 -12.18 -4.37 -0.30
C THR A 41 -12.91 -3.61 0.80
N ALA A 42 -12.81 -2.28 0.82
CA ALA A 42 -13.41 -1.42 1.83
C ALA A 42 -14.96 -1.47 1.80
N ALA A 43 -15.56 -1.79 0.65
CA ALA A 43 -17.01 -1.94 0.53
C ALA A 43 -17.59 -3.18 1.25
N GLU A 44 -16.75 -4.17 1.60
CA GLU A 44 -17.18 -5.49 2.08
C GLU A 44 -16.58 -5.89 3.44
N ILE A 45 -15.71 -5.06 4.02
CA ILE A 45 -15.03 -5.33 5.29
C ILE A 45 -15.69 -4.59 6.46
N GLU A 46 -15.36 -4.97 7.70
CA GLU A 46 -15.82 -4.29 8.91
C GLU A 46 -15.49 -2.78 8.87
N PRO A 47 -16.40 -1.90 9.35
CA PRO A 47 -16.25 -0.46 9.23
C PRO A 47 -14.91 0.09 9.75
N GLU A 48 -14.40 -0.47 10.84
CA GLU A 48 -13.13 -0.06 11.45
C GLU A 48 -11.94 -0.32 10.51
N TYR A 49 -11.95 -1.44 9.79
CA TYR A 49 -10.93 -1.75 8.79
C TYR A 49 -11.16 -0.99 7.48
N ALA A 50 -12.42 -0.72 7.10
CA ALA A 50 -12.75 0.06 5.93
C ALA A 50 -12.20 1.50 6.04
N GLU A 51 -12.37 2.15 7.21
CA GLU A 51 -11.80 3.47 7.48
C GLU A 51 -10.27 3.48 7.30
N GLU A 52 -9.60 2.45 7.84
CA GLU A 52 -8.15 2.33 7.73
C GLU A 52 -7.69 2.18 6.27
N LEU A 53 -8.38 1.36 5.47
CA LEU A 53 -8.11 1.23 4.04
C LEU A 53 -8.34 2.54 3.28
N VAL A 54 -9.44 3.26 3.56
CA VAL A 54 -9.71 4.56 2.93
C VAL A 54 -8.63 5.59 3.27
N ASN A 55 -8.13 5.61 4.50
CA ASN A 55 -7.01 6.47 4.89
C ASN A 55 -5.73 6.14 4.11
N ILE A 56 -5.45 4.85 3.87
CA ILE A 56 -4.35 4.41 2.99
C ILE A 56 -4.59 4.91 1.57
N GLN A 57 -5.80 4.76 1.04
CA GLN A 57 -6.16 5.20 -0.30
C GLN A 57 -5.91 6.69 -0.52
N VAL A 58 -6.35 7.54 0.41
CA VAL A 58 -6.12 9.00 0.35
C VAL A 58 -4.64 9.31 0.33
N LYS A 59 -3.84 8.61 1.14
CA LYS A 59 -2.38 8.79 1.18
C LYS A 59 -1.73 8.38 -0.16
N LEU A 60 -2.10 7.23 -0.71
CA LEU A 60 -1.61 6.75 -2.01
C LEU A 60 -1.98 7.70 -3.15
N ALA A 61 -3.21 8.19 -3.19
CA ALA A 61 -3.68 9.16 -4.18
C ALA A 61 -2.85 10.46 -4.14
N ARG A 62 -2.53 10.95 -2.93
CA ARG A 62 -1.65 12.13 -2.75
C ARG A 62 -0.22 11.88 -3.22
N TRP A 63 0.33 10.70 -2.95
CA TRP A 63 1.67 10.35 -3.45
C TRP A 63 1.71 10.30 -4.97
N LYS A 64 0.68 9.72 -5.60
CA LYS A 64 0.58 9.64 -7.06
C LYS A 64 0.70 11.02 -7.73
N LEU A 65 0.06 12.04 -7.16
CA LEU A 65 0.15 13.42 -7.66
C LEU A 65 1.54 14.05 -7.54
N THR A 66 2.44 13.44 -6.77
CA THR A 66 3.75 14.01 -6.42
C THR A 66 4.91 13.05 -6.68
N PHE A 67 4.70 11.94 -7.42
CA PHE A 67 5.76 10.96 -7.63
C PHE A 67 6.99 11.53 -8.34
N ASP A 68 6.84 12.46 -9.28
CA ASP A 68 8.00 13.12 -9.89
C ASP A 68 8.91 13.82 -8.86
N ASN A 69 8.30 14.48 -7.87
CA ASN A 69 9.03 15.13 -6.78
C ASN A 69 9.59 14.11 -5.77
N ILE A 70 8.83 13.06 -5.48
CA ILE A 70 9.26 12.00 -4.57
C ILE A 70 10.46 11.25 -5.16
N LEU A 71 10.37 10.82 -6.42
CA LEU A 71 11.36 9.97 -7.06
C LEU A 71 12.66 10.72 -7.40
N SER A 72 12.61 12.04 -7.57
CA SER A 72 13.82 12.86 -7.74
C SER A 72 14.54 13.17 -6.43
N ASN A 73 13.91 12.95 -5.27
CA ASN A 73 14.47 13.28 -3.95
C ASN A 73 14.68 12.03 -3.09
N ASP A 74 15.94 11.67 -2.85
CA ASP A 74 16.30 10.48 -2.08
C ASP A 74 15.71 10.43 -0.67
N LYS A 75 15.61 11.59 0.02
CA LYS A 75 15.00 11.67 1.35
C LYS A 75 13.51 11.35 1.30
N GLU A 76 12.80 11.88 0.31
CA GLU A 76 11.38 11.58 0.12
C GLU A 76 11.16 10.13 -0.31
N ARG A 77 12.00 9.58 -1.21
CA ARG A 77 11.94 8.15 -1.57
C ARG A 77 12.03 7.24 -0.34
N ARG A 78 13.02 7.46 0.53
CA ARG A 78 13.20 6.67 1.76
C ARG A 78 12.00 6.79 2.69
N LYS A 79 11.50 8.00 2.89
CA LYS A 79 10.30 8.26 3.71
C LYS A 79 9.07 7.54 3.17
N ILE A 80 8.81 7.57 1.85
CA ILE A 80 7.70 6.84 1.24
C ILE A 80 7.91 5.32 1.34
N ALA A 81 9.14 4.85 1.17
CA ALA A 81 9.48 3.44 1.31
C ALA A 81 9.23 2.93 2.75
N GLU A 82 9.62 3.68 3.77
CA GLU A 82 9.34 3.36 5.18
C GLU A 82 7.84 3.36 5.46
N GLN A 83 7.12 4.39 5.02
CA GLN A 83 5.66 4.45 5.19
C GLN A 83 4.94 3.30 4.49
N SER A 84 5.34 2.96 3.27
CA SER A 84 4.77 1.83 2.52
C SER A 84 5.05 0.50 3.20
N SER A 85 6.22 0.34 3.82
CA SER A 85 6.55 -0.83 4.63
C SER A 85 5.66 -0.97 5.85
N ALA A 86 5.44 0.13 6.59
CA ALA A 86 4.59 0.12 7.78
C ALA A 86 3.13 -0.18 7.42
N LEU A 87 2.62 0.42 6.34
CA LEU A 87 1.27 0.15 5.84
C LEU A 87 1.13 -1.29 5.35
N SER A 88 2.13 -1.83 4.65
CA SER A 88 2.14 -3.23 4.21
C SER A 88 2.01 -4.18 5.40
N GLN A 89 2.83 -3.98 6.43
CA GLN A 89 2.77 -4.80 7.65
C GLN A 89 1.39 -4.70 8.31
N ARG A 90 0.86 -3.48 8.44
CA ARG A 90 -0.43 -3.27 9.08
C ARG A 90 -1.58 -3.96 8.34
N VAL A 91 -1.64 -3.85 7.01
CA VAL A 91 -2.67 -4.51 6.20
C VAL A 91 -2.49 -6.04 6.22
N LEU A 92 -1.25 -6.52 6.29
CA LEU A 92 -0.98 -7.95 6.47
C LEU A 92 -1.48 -8.44 7.84
N ASP A 93 -1.29 -7.67 8.91
CA ASP A 93 -1.83 -7.99 10.23
C ASP A 93 -3.37 -8.05 10.20
N MET A 94 -4.01 -7.07 9.54
CA MET A 94 -5.48 -7.06 9.34
C MET A 94 -5.98 -8.31 8.59
N SER A 95 -5.15 -8.89 7.71
CA SER A 95 -5.56 -10.07 6.93
C SER A 95 -5.67 -11.36 7.74
N GLY A 96 -5.03 -11.43 8.93
CA GLY A 96 -4.93 -12.66 9.72
C GLY A 96 -3.93 -13.70 9.18
N LEU A 97 -3.34 -13.49 8.00
CA LEU A 97 -2.45 -14.47 7.34
C LEU A 97 -1.17 -14.78 8.14
N LEU A 98 -0.68 -13.83 8.94
CA LEU A 98 0.48 -14.06 9.82
C LEU A 98 0.17 -15.06 10.94
N SER A 99 -1.05 -15.00 11.47
CA SER A 99 -1.51 -15.93 12.51
C SER A 99 -1.78 -17.32 11.93
N GLU A 100 -2.29 -17.41 10.71
CA GLU A 100 -2.50 -18.69 10.01
C GLU A 100 -1.19 -19.39 9.62
N SER A 101 -0.13 -18.64 9.30
CA SER A 101 1.17 -19.21 8.93
C SER A 101 1.95 -19.87 10.08
N LEU A 102 1.53 -19.63 11.33
CA LEU A 102 2.16 -20.12 12.56
C LEU A 102 1.39 -21.28 13.20
N ALA A 103 0.26 -21.70 12.63
CA ALA A 103 -0.60 -22.78 13.11
C ALA A 103 -0.41 -24.06 12.27
#